data_AF-A0A8N4IGV3-F1
#
_entry.id   AF-A0A8N4IGV3-F1
#
_cell.length_a   1.000
_cell.length_b   1.000
_cell.length_c   1.000
_cell.angle_alpha   90.00
_cell.angle_beta   90.00
_cell.angle_gamma   90.00
#
_symmetry.space_group_name_H-M   'P 1'
#
loop_
_entity.id
_entity.type
_entity.pdbx_description
1 polymer ?
#
loop_
_entity_poly.entity_id
_entity_poly.type
_entity_poly.pdbx_seq_one_letter_code
_entity_poly.pdbx_strand_id
1 'polypeptide(L)'
;MKTLAVSLSYLIYDLICCLFDNHVNLDNSVHHLVSIVGIGAGLAYQICGSEMVAALWITEISSPFLHMRELLKELGYRDTDLNLAVDILFAAVFSFARMVGGPYLTYLTLTAGNPPLIKAMALGLQLVSAFWFCKILRMVKHKLVKRVGPNKAAKTPSH
;
A
#
# COMPACT_ATOMS: atom_id res chain seq x y z
N MET A 1 14.34 18.62 1.00
CA MET A 1 13.45 19.04 2.11
C MET A 1 12.12 19.63 1.65
N LYS A 2 12.08 20.57 0.69
CA LYS A 2 10.80 21.12 0.18
C LYS A 2 9.83 20.04 -0.32
N THR A 3 10.32 19.07 -1.10
CA THR A 3 9.51 17.94 -1.59
C THR A 3 8.85 17.15 -0.45
N LEU A 4 9.62 16.83 0.60
CA LEU A 4 9.10 16.10 1.77
C LEU A 4 8.05 16.91 2.53
N ALA A 5 8.20 18.23 2.63
CA ALA A 5 7.20 19.09 3.24
C ALA A 5 5.88 19.10 2.44
N VAL A 6 5.96 19.16 1.11
CA VAL A 6 4.77 19.07 0.23
C VAL A 6 4.10 17.70 0.37
N SER A 7 4.88 16.61 0.35
CA SER A 7 4.37 15.26 0.55
C SER A 7 3.74 15.07 1.94
N LEU A 8 4.31 15.67 2.99
CA LEU A 8 3.73 15.66 4.33
C LEU A 8 2.37 16.35 4.36
N SER A 9 2.25 17.54 3.77
CA SER A 9 0.98 18.26 3.69
C SER A 9 -0.08 17.44 2.93
N TYR A 10 0.32 16.78 1.84
CA TYR A 10 -0.56 15.88 1.10
C TYR A 10 -1.04 14.70 1.95
N LEU A 11 -0.14 14.03 2.70
CA LEU A 11 -0.50 12.91 3.56
C LEU A 11 -1.43 13.31 4.72
N ILE A 12 -1.26 14.52 5.27
CA ILE A 12 -2.17 15.07 6.29
C ILE A 12 -3.55 15.32 5.68
N TYR A 13 -3.59 15.96 4.50
CA TYR A 13 -4.85 16.18 3.77
C TYR A 13 -5.57 14.85 3.48
N ASP A 14 -4.86 13.86 2.97
CA ASP A 14 -5.42 12.55 2.61
C ASP A 14 -5.96 11.80 3.84
N LEU A 15 -5.23 11.85 4.98
CA LEU A 15 -5.72 11.31 6.25
C LEU A 15 -7.03 11.99 6.69
N ILE A 16 -7.10 13.32 6.59
CA ILE A 16 -8.33 14.06 6.95
C ILE A 16 -9.49 13.61 6.07
N CYS A 17 -9.29 13.52 4.75
CA CYS A 17 -10.31 13.01 3.83
C CYS A 17 -10.76 11.58 4.19
N CYS A 18 -9.82 10.68 4.51
CA CYS A 18 -10.14 9.32 4.93
C CYS A 18 -10.95 9.24 6.23
N LEU A 19 -10.83 10.23 7.13
CA LEU A 19 -11.58 10.27 8.39
C LEU A 19 -13.03 10.75 8.20
N PHE A 20 -13.34 11.43 7.09
CA PHE A 20 -14.69 11.85 6.75
C PHE A 20 -15.47 10.81 5.93
N ASP A 21 -14.81 9.75 5.46
CA ASP A 21 -15.49 8.67 4.77
C ASP A 21 -16.34 7.84 5.75
N ASN A 22 -17.44 7.27 5.25
CA ASN A 22 -18.40 6.51 6.06
C ASN A 22 -17.79 5.25 6.70
N HIS A 23 -16.64 4.78 6.18
CA HIS A 23 -15.92 3.62 6.66
C HIS A 23 -14.45 3.94 6.92
N VAL A 24 -14.13 4.27 8.17
CA VAL A 24 -12.73 4.49 8.59
C VAL A 24 -11.95 3.18 8.55
N ASN A 25 -10.98 3.11 7.64
CA ASN A 25 -10.05 1.98 7.53
C ASN A 25 -8.86 2.17 8.47
N LEU A 26 -8.90 1.52 9.64
CA LEU A 26 -7.86 1.65 10.67
C LEU A 26 -6.44 1.36 10.16
N ASP A 27 -6.27 0.38 9.28
CA ASP A 27 -4.96 0.06 8.72
C ASP A 27 -4.41 1.19 7.82
N ASN A 28 -5.28 1.88 7.08
CA ASN A 28 -4.89 3.06 6.31
C ASN A 28 -4.55 4.23 7.24
N SER A 29 -5.38 4.49 8.26
CA SER A 29 -5.11 5.56 9.22
C SER A 29 -3.76 5.36 9.94
N VAL A 30 -3.43 4.13 10.35
CA VAL A 30 -2.12 3.82 10.96
C VAL A 30 -0.98 4.05 9.97
N HIS A 31 -1.14 3.64 8.70
CA HIS A 31 -0.17 3.93 7.65
C HIS A 31 0.11 5.44 7.53
N HIS A 32 -0.93 6.26 7.42
CA HIS A 32 -0.79 7.72 7.33
C HIS A 32 -0.14 8.29 8.58
N LEU A 33 -0.56 7.88 9.78
CA LEU A 33 0.01 8.39 11.03
C LEU A 33 1.50 8.09 11.14
N VAL A 34 1.92 6.86 10.85
CA VAL A 34 3.34 6.48 10.87
C VAL A 34 4.14 7.27 9.82
N SER A 35 3.59 7.47 8.63
CA SER A 35 4.22 8.25 7.56
C SER A 35 4.33 9.75 7.92
N ILE A 36 3.27 10.34 8.49
CA ILE A 36 3.23 11.75 8.91
C ILE A 36 4.26 12.00 10.01
N VAL A 37 4.27 11.17 11.05
CA VAL A 37 5.22 11.29 12.16
C VAL A 37 6.64 11.04 11.68
N GLY A 38 6.87 10.03 10.82
CA GLY A 38 8.18 9.73 10.26
C GLY A 38 8.75 10.86 9.40
N ILE A 39 7.94 11.40 8.48
CA ILE A 39 8.35 12.52 7.63
C ILE A 39 8.53 13.80 8.46
N GLY A 40 7.61 14.07 9.39
CA GLY A 40 7.72 15.19 10.33
C GLY A 40 9.00 15.13 11.17
N ALA A 41 9.37 13.95 11.67
CA ALA A 41 10.61 13.74 12.41
C ALA A 41 11.85 14.02 11.56
N GLY A 42 11.92 13.49 10.33
CA GLY A 42 13.08 13.75 9.46
C GLY A 42 13.16 15.20 8.98
N LEU A 43 12.02 15.89 8.83
CA LEU A 43 12.01 17.35 8.63
C LEU A 43 12.48 18.10 9.87
N ALA A 44 12.09 17.71 11.08
CA ALA A 44 12.52 18.37 12.31
C ALA A 44 14.02 18.18 12.57
N TYR A 45 14.52 16.95 12.40
CA TYR A 45 15.94 16.62 12.59
C TYR A 45 16.84 17.02 11.42
N GLN A 46 16.27 17.34 10.25
CA GLN A 46 16.99 17.69 9.02
C GLN A 46 17.98 16.60 8.54
N ILE A 47 17.57 15.33 8.62
CA ILE A 47 18.38 14.15 8.24
C ILE A 47 17.56 13.16 7.40
N CYS A 48 18.24 12.19 6.78
CA CYS A 48 17.62 11.07 6.04
C CYS A 48 16.70 11.46 4.88
N GLY A 49 16.89 12.65 4.29
CA GLY A 49 15.98 13.16 3.28
C GLY A 49 15.88 12.26 2.04
N SER A 50 17.01 11.71 1.59
CA SER A 50 17.08 10.76 0.47
C SER A 50 16.32 9.47 0.76
N GLU A 51 16.52 8.90 1.94
CA GLU A 51 15.89 7.68 2.41
C GLU A 51 14.39 7.86 2.54
N MET A 52 13.92 9.01 3.04
CA MET A 52 12.48 9.32 3.12
C MET A 52 11.84 9.49 1.74
N VAL A 53 12.54 10.10 0.78
CA VAL A 53 12.04 10.19 -0.61
C VAL A 53 11.99 8.80 -1.25
N ALA A 54 13.00 7.96 -1.03
CA ALA A 54 13.00 6.57 -1.49
C ALA A 54 11.85 5.77 -0.84
N ALA A 55 11.58 5.98 0.45
CA ALA A 55 10.47 5.35 1.15
C ALA A 55 9.13 5.75 0.54
N LEU A 56 8.90 7.05 0.29
CA LEU A 56 7.71 7.55 -0.41
C LEU A 56 7.55 6.90 -1.78
N TRP A 57 8.63 6.81 -2.56
CA TRP A 57 8.55 6.19 -3.89
C TRP A 57 8.20 4.70 -3.81
N ILE A 58 8.85 3.96 -2.89
CA ILE A 58 8.56 2.54 -2.64
C ILE A 58 7.10 2.34 -2.20
N THR A 59 6.57 3.23 -1.35
CA THR A 59 5.20 3.09 -0.86
C THR A 59 4.17 3.47 -1.91
N GLU A 60 4.44 4.50 -2.73
CA GLU A 60 3.45 5.06 -3.66
C GLU A 60 3.44 4.42 -5.05
N ILE A 61 4.50 3.71 -5.47
CA ILE A 61 4.55 3.13 -6.82
C ILE A 61 3.42 2.12 -7.09
N SER A 62 2.88 1.48 -6.05
CA SER A 62 1.73 0.59 -6.17
C SER A 62 0.36 1.31 -6.22
N SER A 63 0.29 2.57 -5.78
CA SER A 63 -0.96 3.32 -5.61
C SER A 63 -1.74 3.55 -6.92
N PRO A 64 -1.10 3.84 -8.08
CA PRO A 64 -1.83 3.94 -9.36
C PRO A 64 -2.61 2.67 -9.71
N PHE A 65 -2.06 1.48 -9.40
CA PHE A 65 -2.72 0.21 -9.66
C PHE A 65 -3.82 -0.08 -8.63
N LEU A 66 -3.65 0.37 -7.38
CA LEU A 66 -4.69 0.33 -6.34
C LEU A 66 -5.92 1.16 -6.75
N HIS A 67 -5.71 2.39 -7.21
CA HIS A 67 -6.82 3.22 -7.66
C HIS A 67 -7.44 2.66 -8.95
N MET A 68 -6.64 2.16 -9.89
CA MET A 68 -7.15 1.54 -11.11
C MET A 68 -8.07 0.34 -10.81
N ARG A 69 -7.70 -0.54 -9.88
CA ARG A 69 -8.55 -1.69 -9.50
C ARG A 69 -9.83 -1.27 -8.78
N GLU A 70 -9.82 -0.17 -8.04
CA GLU A 70 -11.00 0.38 -7.36
C GLU A 70 -11.95 1.00 -8.37
N LEU A 71 -11.45 1.86 -9.25
CA LEU A 71 -12.20 2.45 -10.36
C LEU A 71 -12.85 1.38 -11.24
N LEU A 72 -12.12 0.32 -11.60
CA LEU A 72 -12.69 -0.79 -12.38
C LEU A 72 -13.85 -1.49 -11.64
N LYS A 73 -13.79 -1.61 -10.30
CA LYS A 73 -14.89 -2.21 -9.53
C LYS A 73 -16.11 -1.30 -9.52
N GLU A 74 -15.91 0.01 -9.39
CA GLU A 74 -16.99 1.00 -9.42
C GLU A 74 -17.66 1.08 -10.79
N LEU A 75 -16.89 0.94 -11.88
CA LEU A 75 -17.39 0.87 -13.25
C LEU A 75 -18.08 -0.47 -13.60
N GLY A 76 -18.20 -1.41 -12.66
CA GLY A 76 -18.89 -2.69 -12.86
C GLY A 76 -18.01 -3.85 -13.37
N TYR A 77 -16.70 -3.66 -13.53
CA TYR A 77 -15.77 -4.68 -14.07
C TYR A 77 -15.25 -5.69 -13.03
N ARG A 78 -15.89 -5.83 -11.87
CA ARG A 78 -15.36 -6.54 -10.67
C ARG A 78 -14.89 -7.99 -10.89
N ASP A 79 -15.56 -8.76 -11.74
CA ASP A 79 -15.26 -10.18 -11.99
C ASP A 79 -14.66 -10.45 -13.38
N THR A 80 -14.18 -9.41 -14.07
CA THR A 80 -13.60 -9.52 -15.41
C THR A 80 -12.12 -9.89 -15.41
N ASP A 81 -11.61 -10.36 -16.56
CA ASP A 81 -10.18 -10.63 -16.78
C ASP A 81 -9.32 -9.38 -16.63
N LEU A 82 -9.85 -8.22 -17.05
CA LEU A 82 -9.18 -6.93 -16.87
C LEU A 82 -8.99 -6.61 -15.39
N ASN A 83 -10.03 -6.77 -14.55
CA ASN A 83 -9.90 -6.54 -13.11
C ASN A 83 -8.93 -7.51 -12.44
N LEU A 84 -8.91 -8.78 -12.87
CA LEU A 84 -7.93 -9.74 -12.38
C LEU A 84 -6.49 -9.35 -12.77
N ALA A 85 -6.27 -8.93 -14.02
CA ALA A 85 -4.97 -8.51 -14.49
C ALA A 85 -4.43 -7.33 -13.68
N VAL A 86 -5.26 -6.32 -13.40
CA VAL A 86 -4.89 -5.19 -12.54
C VAL A 86 -4.67 -5.62 -11.09
N ASP A 87 -5.49 -6.53 -10.56
CA ASP A 87 -5.28 -7.09 -9.20
C ASP A 87 -3.93 -7.81 -9.08
N ILE A 88 -3.54 -8.59 -10.09
CA ILE A 88 -2.24 -9.28 -10.14
C ILE A 88 -1.10 -8.26 -10.29
N LEU A 89 -1.26 -7.27 -11.15
CA LEU A 89 -0.24 -6.22 -11.37
C LEU A 89 -0.02 -5.39 -10.10
N PHE A 90 -1.11 -4.96 -9.45
CA PHE A 90 -1.05 -4.32 -8.14
C PHE A 90 -0.30 -5.19 -7.12
N ALA A 91 -0.67 -6.47 -7.02
CA ALA A 91 -0.02 -7.39 -6.10
C ALA A 91 1.48 -7.54 -6.40
N ALA A 92 1.87 -7.68 -7.66
CA ALA A 92 3.27 -7.84 -8.08
C ALA A 92 4.10 -6.59 -7.75
N VAL A 93 3.61 -5.40 -8.13
CA VAL A 93 4.30 -4.12 -7.88
C VAL A 93 4.40 -3.85 -6.38
N PHE A 94 3.31 -4.05 -5.63
CA PHE A 94 3.31 -3.91 -4.17
C PHE A 94 4.34 -4.84 -3.52
N SER A 95 4.38 -6.10 -3.95
CA SER A 95 5.28 -7.11 -3.38
C SER A 95 6.74 -6.76 -3.66
N PHE A 96 7.07 -6.45 -4.91
CA PHE A 96 8.45 -6.10 -5.27
C PHE A 96 8.91 -4.84 -4.54
N ALA A 97 8.12 -3.77 -4.60
CA ALA A 97 8.49 -2.51 -3.98
C ALA A 97 8.60 -2.66 -2.46
N ARG A 98 7.56 -3.18 -1.80
CA ARG A 98 7.45 -3.12 -0.34
C ARG A 98 7.98 -4.36 0.41
N MET A 99 8.14 -5.51 -0.25
CA MET A 99 8.70 -6.73 0.37
C MET A 99 10.14 -7.02 -0.06
N VAL A 100 10.67 -6.32 -1.07
CA VAL A 100 12.10 -6.38 -1.44
C VAL A 100 12.76 -5.04 -1.17
N GLY A 101 12.29 -3.95 -1.79
CA GLY A 101 12.83 -2.61 -1.59
C GLY A 101 12.61 -2.09 -0.16
N GLY A 102 11.40 -2.29 0.38
CA GLY A 102 11.01 -1.88 1.74
C GLY A 102 11.97 -2.39 2.83
N PRO A 103 12.14 -3.72 3.02
CA PRO A 103 13.03 -4.25 4.04
C PRO A 103 14.47 -3.80 3.88
N TYR A 104 14.96 -3.67 2.64
CA TYR A 104 16.31 -3.17 2.38
C TYR A 104 16.49 -1.73 2.89
N LEU A 105 15.56 -0.84 2.55
CA LEU A 105 15.61 0.55 3.00
C LEU A 105 15.41 0.67 4.52
N THR A 106 14.50 -0.13 5.09
CA THR A 106 14.30 -0.22 6.54
C THR A 106 15.58 -0.69 7.23
N TYR A 107 16.25 -1.73 6.71
CA TYR A 107 17.51 -2.21 7.24
C TYR A 107 18.56 -1.10 7.29
N LEU A 108 18.79 -0.40 6.17
CA LEU A 108 19.72 0.73 6.11
C LEU A 108 19.38 1.82 7.15
N THR A 109 18.09 2.15 7.26
CA THR A 109 17.59 3.16 8.22
C THR A 109 17.83 2.74 9.67
N LEU A 110 17.67 1.45 9.98
CA LEU A 110 17.85 0.89 11.32
C LEU A 110 19.33 0.76 11.71
N THR A 111 20.21 0.42 10.76
CA THR A 111 21.65 0.27 11.01
C THR A 111 22.39 1.60 11.04
N ALA A 112 21.87 2.64 10.40
CA ALA A 112 22.43 3.97 10.44
C ALA A 112 22.32 4.61 11.84
N GLY A 113 23.10 5.66 12.10
CA GLY A 113 23.09 6.47 13.33
C GLY A 113 21.85 7.36 13.49
N ASN A 114 20.68 6.89 13.07
CA ASN A 114 19.44 7.66 13.08
C ASN A 114 18.80 7.74 14.48
N PRO A 115 18.08 8.84 14.79
CA PRO A 115 17.30 8.95 16.00
C PRO A 115 16.31 7.77 16.17
N PRO A 116 16.07 7.30 17.42
CA PRO A 116 15.16 6.18 17.68
C PRO A 116 13.77 6.35 17.07
N LEU A 117 13.25 7.58 17.02
CA LEU A 117 11.96 7.88 16.41
C LEU A 117 11.92 7.55 14.91
N ILE A 118 12.93 7.93 14.13
CA ILE A 118 13.00 7.61 12.69
C ILE A 118 13.04 6.09 12.49
N LYS A 119 13.84 5.39 13.31
CA LYS A 119 13.94 3.93 13.29
C LYS A 119 12.59 3.26 13.58
N ALA A 120 11.89 3.73 14.62
CA ALA A 120 10.57 3.23 14.99
C ALA A 120 9.55 3.44 13.86
N MET A 121 9.54 4.62 13.22
CA MET A 121 8.62 4.90 12.12
C MET A 121 8.94 4.08 10.86
N ALA A 122 10.22 3.92 10.51
CA ALA A 122 10.64 3.07 9.39
C ALA A 122 10.24 1.59 9.60
N LEU A 123 10.41 1.08 10.82
CA LEU A 123 9.96 -0.26 11.18
C LEU A 123 8.43 -0.38 11.14
N GLY A 124 7.71 0.60 11.71
CA GLY A 124 6.25 0.64 11.70
C GLY A 124 5.69 0.61 10.28
N LEU A 125 6.28 1.39 9.37
CA LEU A 125 5.88 1.44 7.97
C LEU A 125 6.09 0.09 7.25
N GLN A 126 7.19 -0.60 7.56
CA GLN A 126 7.46 -1.94 7.04
C GLN A 126 6.46 -2.97 7.59
N LEU A 127 6.09 -2.88 8.86
CA LEU A 127 5.11 -3.78 9.49
C LEU A 127 3.71 -3.63 8.88
N VAL A 128 3.24 -2.39 8.68
CA VAL A 128 1.95 -2.13 8.00
C VAL A 128 1.99 -2.68 6.57
N SER A 129 3.11 -2.51 5.87
CA SER A 129 3.30 -3.06 4.53
C SER A 129 3.22 -4.59 4.52
N ALA A 130 3.86 -5.27 5.46
CA ALA A 130 3.80 -6.72 5.59
C ALA A 130 2.37 -7.20 5.93
N PHE A 131 1.64 -6.48 6.78
CA PHE A 131 0.23 -6.76 7.07
C PHE A 131 -0.64 -6.69 5.79
N TRP A 132 -0.48 -5.64 4.99
CA TRP A 132 -1.18 -5.51 3.70
C TRP A 132 -0.78 -6.58 2.70
N PHE A 133 0.50 -6.95 2.64
CA PHE A 133 0.95 -8.05 1.78
C PHE A 133 0.21 -9.35 2.09
N CYS A 134 0.02 -9.69 3.37
CA CYS A 134 -0.77 -10.84 3.78
C CYS A 134 -2.25 -10.75 3.31
N LYS A 135 -2.88 -9.57 3.39
CA LYS A 135 -4.25 -9.36 2.86
C LYS A 135 -4.31 -9.54 1.34
N ILE A 136 -3.32 -9.03 0.62
CA ILE A 136 -3.22 -9.14 -0.84
C ILE A 136 -3.06 -10.60 -1.27
N LEU A 137 -2.17 -11.36 -0.62
CA LEU A 137 -1.99 -12.79 -0.91
C LEU A 137 -3.29 -13.59 -0.75
N ARG A 138 -4.04 -13.33 0.33
CA ARG A 138 -5.34 -13.99 0.56
C ARG A 138 -6.34 -13.65 -0.54
N MET A 139 -6.40 -12.39 -0.94
CA MET A 139 -7.27 -11.92 -2.01
C MET A 139 -6.93 -12.56 -3.37
N VAL A 140 -5.65 -12.57 -3.76
CA VAL A 140 -5.20 -13.19 -5.01
C VAL A 140 -5.50 -14.69 -5.00
N LYS A 141 -5.15 -15.40 -3.92
CA LYS A 141 -5.46 -16.83 -3.76
C LYS A 141 -6.95 -17.10 -3.91
N HIS A 142 -7.80 -16.31 -3.24
CA HIS A 142 -9.25 -16.47 -3.32
C HIS A 142 -9.78 -16.29 -4.75
N LYS A 143 -9.32 -15.26 -5.47
CA LYS A 143 -9.73 -15.01 -6.86
C LYS A 143 -9.28 -16.11 -7.83
N LEU A 144 -8.07 -16.65 -7.65
CA LEU A 144 -7.58 -17.77 -8.46
C LEU A 144 -8.38 -19.04 -8.20
N VAL A 145 -8.65 -19.38 -6.93
CA VAL A 145 -9.45 -20.55 -6.57
C VAL A 145 -10.88 -20.45 -7.11
N LYS A 146 -11.52 -19.28 -7.01
CA LYS A 146 -12.87 -19.04 -7.57
C LYS A 146 -12.92 -19.30 -9.07
N ARG A 147 -11.84 -19.03 -9.81
CA ARG A 147 -11.75 -19.27 -11.26
C ARG A 147 -11.48 -20.72 -11.65
N VAL A 148 -10.75 -21.46 -10.83
CA VAL A 148 -10.42 -22.87 -11.07
C VAL A 148 -11.52 -23.82 -10.54
N GLY A 149 -12.36 -23.34 -9.63
CA GLY A 149 -13.49 -24.11 -9.10
C GLY A 149 -14.47 -24.55 -10.19
N PRO A 150 -15.09 -25.73 -10.07
CA PRO A 150 -15.94 -26.30 -11.11
C PRO A 150 -17.06 -25.34 -11.49
N ASN A 151 -17.18 -25.10 -12.79
CA ASN A 151 -18.21 -24.29 -13.42
C ASN A 151 -19.59 -24.95 -13.17
N LYS A 152 -20.20 -24.74 -12.00
CA LYS A 152 -21.58 -25.19 -11.72
C LYS A 152 -22.57 -24.27 -12.43
N ALA A 153 -22.56 -24.27 -13.76
CA ALA A 153 -23.63 -23.73 -14.59
C ALA A 153 -23.52 -24.19 -16.06
N ALA A 154 -23.39 -25.49 -16.29
CA ALA A 154 -23.99 -26.08 -17.48
C ALA A 154 -25.35 -26.65 -17.04
N LYS A 155 -26.37 -25.79 -16.92
CA LYS A 155 -27.76 -26.26 -16.92
C LYS A 155 -28.10 -26.56 -18.37
N THR A 156 -28.08 -27.83 -18.69
CA THR A 156 -28.65 -28.45 -19.89
C THR A 156 -30.07 -27.91 -20.13
N PRO A 157 -30.47 -27.60 -21.37
CA PRO A 157 -31.86 -27.32 -21.68
C PRO A 157 -32.63 -28.64 -21.60
N SER A 158 -33.51 -28.78 -20.59
CA SER A 158 -34.52 -29.83 -20.60
C SER A 158 -35.67 -29.38 -21.47
N HIS A 159 -35.93 -30.21 -22.49
CA HIS A 159 -37.04 -30.19 -23.44
C HIS A 159 -38.40 -29.84 -22.86
#